data_AF-A0A5F1YVE7-F1
#
_entry.id   AF-A0A5F1YVE7-F1
#
_cell.length_a   1.000
_cell.length_b   1.000
_cell.length_c   1.000
_cell.angle_alpha   90.00
_cell.angle_beta   90.00
_cell.angle_gamma   90.00
#
_symmetry.space_group_name_H-M   'P 1'
#
loop_
_entity.id
_entity.type
_entity.pdbx_description
1 polymer ?
#
loop_
_entity_poly.entity_id
_entity_poly.type
_entity_poly.pdbx_seq_one_letter_code
_entity_poly.pdbx_strand_id
1 'polypeptide(L)'
;MADQKANILIAASFVILSLALGFLQRGTYVTGIVILMAFIAVAASLAIFAVMPLSSPDKVKRENPLFFGNFASTDEDTFFANLESTLETDASLYRAISRDIYQMGRTIYYTKYRYLRWSYRFFLSGFFSGGTLIVFEILGWVPSLAL
;
A
#
# COMPACT_ATOMS: atom_id res chain seq x y z
N MET A 1 6.60 -6.62 7.65
CA MET A 1 6.96 -7.22 6.33
C MET A 1 6.30 -6.52 5.15
N ALA A 2 4.98 -6.25 5.16
CA ALA A 2 4.31 -5.51 4.08
C ALA A 2 4.91 -4.11 3.87
N ASP A 3 5.20 -3.39 4.97
CA ASP A 3 5.81 -2.05 4.94
C ASP A 3 7.18 -2.05 4.25
N GLN A 4 8.00 -3.09 4.48
CA GLN A 4 9.30 -3.23 3.82
C GLN A 4 9.16 -3.45 2.31
N LYS A 5 8.19 -4.28 1.87
CA LYS A 5 7.93 -4.49 0.44
C LYS A 5 7.44 -3.21 -0.24
N ALA A 6 6.56 -2.46 0.44
CA ALA A 6 6.10 -1.17 -0.06
C ALA A 6 7.24 -0.15 -0.17
N ASN A 7 8.13 -0.07 0.84
CA ASN A 7 9.29 0.83 0.81
C ASN A 7 10.26 0.50 -0.34
N ILE A 8 10.49 -0.79 -0.63
CA ILE A 8 11.27 -1.22 -1.80
C ILE A 8 10.62 -0.72 -3.11
N LEU A 9 9.30 -0.87 -3.22
CA LEU A 9 8.55 -0.48 -4.42
C LEU A 9 8.53 1.06 -4.62
N ILE A 10 8.44 1.82 -3.53
CA ILE A 10 8.55 3.29 -3.55
C ILE A 10 9.94 3.69 -4.06
N ALA A 11 11.01 3.11 -3.50
CA ALA A 11 12.37 3.40 -3.91
C ALA A 11 12.59 3.08 -5.41
N ALA A 12 12.14 1.92 -5.87
CA ALA A 12 12.22 1.55 -7.29
C ALA A 12 11.45 2.53 -8.19
N SER A 13 10.25 2.94 -7.77
CA SER A 13 9.43 3.90 -8.53
C SER A 13 10.11 5.26 -8.64
N PHE A 14 10.75 5.75 -7.57
CA PHE A 14 11.51 7.00 -7.61
C PHE A 14 12.72 6.93 -8.54
N VAL A 15 13.46 5.82 -8.54
CA VAL A 15 14.59 5.63 -9.47
C VAL A 15 14.11 5.69 -10.92
N ILE A 16 13.04 4.96 -11.25
CA ILE A 16 12.49 4.94 -12.62
C ILE A 16 11.98 6.33 -13.03
N LEU A 17 11.25 7.03 -12.16
CA LEU A 17 10.77 8.39 -12.44
C LEU A 17 11.92 9.38 -12.65
N SER A 18 12.97 9.31 -11.83
CA SER A 18 14.15 10.16 -11.98
C SER A 18 14.83 9.96 -13.34
N LEU A 19 15.01 8.71 -13.76
CA LEU A 19 15.57 8.38 -15.08
C LEU A 19 14.64 8.82 -16.21
N ALA A 20 13.34 8.56 -16.10
CA ALA A 20 12.33 8.92 -17.08
C ALA A 20 12.29 10.44 -17.32
N LEU A 21 12.37 11.25 -16.27
CA LEU A 21 12.47 12.72 -16.37
C LEU A 21 13.71 13.16 -17.14
N GLY A 22 14.86 12.51 -16.90
CA GLY A 22 16.10 12.79 -17.63
C GLY A 22 16.00 12.51 -19.13
N PHE A 23 15.26 11.48 -19.54
CA PHE A 23 15.00 11.20 -20.95
C PHE A 23 13.94 12.13 -21.55
N LEU A 24 12.93 12.52 -20.77
CA LEU A 24 11.89 13.46 -21.20
C LEU A 24 12.49 14.83 -21.57
N GLN A 25 13.44 15.34 -20.76
CA GLN A 25 14.13 16.61 -21.02
C GLN A 25 14.95 16.61 -22.32
N ARG A 26 15.35 15.43 -22.80
CA ARG A 26 16.09 15.28 -24.07
C ARG A 26 15.17 15.27 -25.29
N GLY A 27 13.84 15.28 -25.11
CA GLY A 27 12.86 15.26 -26.19
C GLY A 27 12.76 13.93 -26.93
N THR A 28 13.36 12.86 -26.40
CA THR A 28 13.36 11.53 -27.03
C THR A 28 12.26 10.66 -26.41
N TYR A 29 11.51 9.93 -27.23
CA TYR A 29 10.52 8.93 -26.79
C TYR A 29 9.43 9.47 -25.84
N VAL A 30 8.97 10.69 -26.11
CA VAL A 30 8.11 11.47 -25.22
C VAL A 30 6.83 10.71 -24.86
N THR A 31 6.17 10.07 -25.84
CA THR A 31 4.90 9.38 -25.61
C THR A 31 5.07 8.20 -24.67
N GLY A 32 6.07 7.35 -24.93
CA GLY A 32 6.34 6.17 -24.12
C GLY A 32 6.78 6.51 -22.70
N ILE A 33 7.61 7.55 -22.54
CA ILE A 33 8.08 8.03 -21.24
C ILE A 33 6.95 8.65 -20.42
N VAL A 34 6.10 9.48 -21.01
CA VAL A 34 4.98 10.10 -20.29
C VAL A 34 4.01 9.03 -19.75
N ILE A 35 3.71 8.01 -20.57
CA ILE A 35 2.86 6.89 -20.14
C ILE A 35 3.54 6.09 -19.04
N LEU A 36 4.83 5.78 -19.17
CA LEU A 36 5.61 5.12 -18.12
C LEU A 36 5.53 5.90 -16.81
N MET A 37 5.81 7.20 -16.84
CA MET A 37 5.77 8.05 -15.64
C MET A 37 4.40 8.08 -14.99
N ALA A 38 3.32 8.17 -15.79
CA ALA A 38 1.96 8.19 -15.26
C ALA A 38 1.62 6.92 -14.48
N PHE A 39 1.93 5.74 -15.03
CA PHE A 39 1.70 4.48 -14.34
C PHE A 39 2.58 4.30 -13.10
N ILE A 40 3.86 4.68 -13.19
CA ILE A 40 4.79 4.57 -12.05
C ILE A 40 4.40 5.54 -10.93
N ALA A 41 3.91 6.73 -11.26
CA ALA A 41 3.38 7.67 -10.27
C ALA A 41 2.17 7.08 -9.52
N VAL A 42 1.20 6.50 -10.24
CA VAL A 42 0.05 5.81 -9.64
C VAL A 42 0.50 4.64 -8.75
N ALA A 43 1.45 3.84 -9.23
CA ALA A 43 2.02 2.75 -8.46
C ALA A 43 2.68 3.23 -7.16
N ALA A 44 3.51 4.29 -7.23
CA ALA A 44 4.16 4.88 -6.08
C ALA A 44 3.14 5.41 -5.06
N SER A 45 2.10 6.13 -5.50
CA SER A 45 1.02 6.60 -4.63
C SER A 45 0.32 5.45 -3.90
N LEU A 46 0.01 4.36 -4.61
CA LEU A 46 -0.58 3.17 -4.01
C LEU A 46 0.35 2.49 -2.99
N ALA A 47 1.65 2.48 -3.24
CA ALA A 47 2.63 1.95 -2.28
C ALA A 47 2.72 2.83 -1.03
N ILE A 48 2.68 4.15 -1.18
CA ILE A 48 2.62 5.09 -0.05
C ILE A 48 1.36 4.86 0.79
N PHE A 49 0.20 4.69 0.15
CA PHE A 49 -1.04 4.36 0.88
C PHE A 49 -0.98 3.03 1.63
N ALA A 50 -0.17 2.07 1.17
CA ALA A 50 0.03 0.81 1.90
C ALA A 50 0.84 0.98 3.21
N VAL A 51 1.71 1.99 3.28
CA VAL A 51 2.56 2.30 4.45
C VAL A 51 1.90 3.35 5.36
N MET A 52 1.04 4.20 4.80
CA MET A 52 0.35 5.23 5.56
C MET A 52 -0.46 4.61 6.71
N PRO A 53 -0.33 5.13 7.94
CA PRO A 53 -1.08 4.64 9.10
C PRO A 53 -2.54 5.10 9.02
N LEU A 54 -3.36 4.44 8.19
CA LEU A 54 -4.80 4.62 8.22
C LEU A 54 -5.38 3.82 9.39
N SER A 55 -5.54 4.47 10.54
CA SER A 55 -6.42 3.97 11.60
C SER A 55 -7.87 4.25 11.21
N SER A 56 -8.51 3.31 10.51
CA SER A 56 -9.97 3.27 10.55
C SER A 56 -10.37 2.52 11.81
N PRO A 57 -11.07 3.15 12.78
CA PRO A 57 -11.66 2.42 13.87
C PRO A 57 -12.65 1.42 13.26
N ASP A 58 -12.27 0.15 13.28
CA ASP A 58 -13.11 -0.92 12.78
C ASP A 58 -14.31 -0.97 13.72
N LYS A 59 -15.48 -0.49 13.26
CA LYS A 59 -16.75 -0.48 14.00
C LYS A 59 -17.29 -1.91 14.19
N VAL A 60 -16.44 -2.84 14.60
CA VAL A 60 -16.82 -4.24 14.79
C VAL A 60 -17.64 -4.30 16.07
N LYS A 61 -18.92 -4.62 15.90
CA LYS A 61 -20.00 -4.84 16.90
C LYS A 61 -19.68 -5.75 18.10
N ARG A 62 -18.45 -6.22 18.26
CA ARG A 62 -18.00 -7.00 19.43
C ARG A 62 -16.60 -6.53 19.80
N GLU A 63 -16.56 -5.63 20.78
CA GLU A 63 -15.35 -5.10 21.37
C GLU A 63 -14.47 -6.25 21.85
N ASN A 64 -13.22 -6.25 21.37
CA ASN A 64 -12.14 -7.03 21.95
C ASN A 64 -11.29 -6.04 22.75
N PRO A 65 -11.26 -6.12 24.09
CA PRO A 65 -10.53 -5.16 24.91
C PRO A 65 -9.04 -5.17 24.64
N LEU A 66 -8.50 -6.29 24.13
CA LEU A 66 -7.08 -6.40 23.78
C LEU A 66 -6.72 -5.81 22.40
N PHE A 67 -7.71 -5.46 21.57
CA PHE A 67 -7.44 -4.99 20.21
C PHE A 67 -7.16 -3.48 20.19
N PHE A 68 -6.01 -3.10 19.63
CA PHE A 68 -5.54 -1.71 19.52
C PHE A 68 -6.60 -0.75 18.98
N GLY A 69 -7.31 -1.13 17.92
CA GLY A 69 -8.33 -0.26 17.31
C GLY A 69 -9.53 0.05 18.21
N ASN A 70 -9.76 -0.71 19.28
CA ASN A 70 -10.86 -0.50 20.23
C ASN A 70 -10.38 0.27 21.46
N PHE A 71 -9.26 -0.15 22.07
CA PHE A 71 -8.78 0.48 23.29
C PHE A 71 -8.09 1.83 23.04
N ALA A 72 -7.54 2.08 21.85
CA ALA A 72 -6.86 3.34 21.54
C ALA A 72 -7.79 4.58 21.61
N SER A 73 -9.11 4.38 21.52
CA SER A 73 -10.11 5.44 21.69
C SER A 73 -10.84 5.40 23.04
N THR A 74 -10.39 4.55 23.98
CA THR A 74 -11.04 4.32 25.27
C THR A 74 -10.19 4.92 26.40
N ASP A 75 -10.84 5.40 27.47
CA ASP A 75 -10.15 5.91 28.66
C ASP A 75 -9.51 4.78 29.49
N GLU A 76 -8.44 5.09 30.22
CA GLU A 76 -7.63 4.12 30.96
C GLU A 76 -8.46 3.32 31.99
N ASP A 77 -9.32 3.99 32.76
CA ASP A 77 -10.19 3.33 33.75
C ASP A 77 -11.16 2.34 33.09
N THR A 78 -11.68 2.72 31.93
CA THR A 78 -12.63 1.89 31.16
C THR A 78 -11.92 0.69 30.54
N PHE A 79 -10.66 0.86 30.11
CA PHE A 79 -9.82 -0.23 29.64
C PHE A 79 -9.55 -1.26 30.75
N PHE A 80 -9.13 -0.82 31.94
CA PHE A 80 -8.86 -1.73 33.06
C PHE A 80 -10.10 -2.49 33.51
N ALA A 81 -11.26 -1.83 33.61
CA ALA A 81 -12.52 -2.49 33.96
C ALA A 81 -12.90 -3.60 32.95
N ASN A 82 -12.77 -3.31 31.65
CA ASN A 82 -13.03 -4.30 30.59
C ASN A 82 -12.01 -5.45 30.60
N LEU A 83 -10.74 -5.15 30.90
CA LEU A 83 -9.70 -6.15 30.99
C LEU A 83 -9.93 -7.10 32.18
N GLU A 84 -10.27 -6.57 33.35
CA GLU A 84 -10.56 -7.34 34.55
C GLU A 84 -11.70 -8.34 34.33
N SER A 85 -12.80 -7.90 33.71
CA SER A 85 -13.92 -8.78 33.34
C SER A 85 -13.51 -9.90 32.35
N THR A 86 -12.52 -9.64 31.49
CA THR A 86 -12.02 -10.64 30.54
C THR A 86 -11.09 -11.65 31.20
N LEU A 87 -10.45 -11.27 32.30
CA LEU A 87 -9.52 -12.10 33.07
C LEU A 87 -10.22 -13.00 34.12
N GLU A 88 -11.55 -12.90 34.27
CA GLU A 88 -12.33 -13.71 35.21
C GLU A 88 -12.17 -15.24 35.01
N THR A 89 -11.85 -15.69 33.79
CA THR A 89 -11.64 -17.11 33.50
C THR A 89 -10.55 -17.31 32.45
N ASP A 90 -9.77 -18.38 32.57
CA ASP A 90 -8.75 -18.74 31.56
C ASP A 90 -9.36 -18.83 30.15
N ALA A 91 -10.57 -19.38 30.02
CA ALA A 91 -11.27 -19.52 28.74
C ALA A 91 -11.62 -18.17 28.09
N SER A 92 -12.00 -17.14 28.86
CA SER A 92 -12.28 -15.80 28.32
C SER A 92 -10.99 -15.09 27.90
N LEU A 93 -9.92 -15.26 28.66
CA LEU A 93 -8.58 -14.77 28.30
C LEU A 93 -8.07 -15.39 27.00
N TYR A 94 -8.07 -16.71 26.87
CA TYR A 94 -7.65 -17.39 25.63
C TYR A 94 -8.51 -16.99 24.43
N ARG A 95 -9.81 -16.75 24.64
CA ARG A 95 -10.73 -16.26 23.61
C ARG A 95 -10.39 -14.82 23.18
N ALA A 96 -10.04 -13.94 24.11
CA ALA A 96 -9.65 -12.57 23.81
C ALA A 96 -8.33 -12.52 23.02
N ILE A 97 -7.33 -13.30 23.45
CA ILE A 97 -6.03 -13.41 22.76
C ILE A 97 -6.20 -13.95 21.33
N SER A 98 -6.92 -15.06 21.16
CA SER A 98 -7.15 -15.64 19.83
C SER A 98 -7.89 -14.68 18.89
N ARG A 99 -8.83 -13.90 19.44
CA ARG A 99 -9.56 -12.89 18.69
C ARG A 99 -8.68 -11.72 18.28
N ASP A 100 -7.78 -11.28 19.16
CA ASP A 100 -6.83 -10.22 18.86
C ASP A 100 -5.89 -10.62 17.71
N ILE A 101 -5.30 -11.82 17.80
CA ILE A 101 -4.47 -12.38 16.72
C ILE A 101 -5.23 -12.41 15.38
N TYR A 102 -6.48 -12.87 15.39
CA TYR A 102 -7.32 -12.91 14.20
C TYR A 102 -7.59 -11.50 13.63
N GLN A 103 -7.94 -10.53 14.48
CA GLN A 103 -8.25 -9.15 14.09
C GLN A 103 -7.01 -8.42 13.56
N MET A 104 -5.86 -8.58 14.21
CA MET A 104 -4.57 -8.04 13.74
C MET A 104 -4.21 -8.62 12.36
N GLY A 105 -4.30 -9.94 12.20
CA GLY A 105 -4.02 -10.60 10.92
C GLY A 105 -4.95 -10.14 9.80
N ARG A 106 -6.26 -10.04 10.08
CA ARG A 106 -7.27 -9.58 9.14
C ARG A 106 -7.03 -8.13 8.70
N THR A 107 -6.74 -7.23 9.64
CA THR A 107 -6.49 -5.81 9.37
C THR A 107 -5.30 -5.63 8.43
N ILE A 108 -4.20 -6.35 8.66
CA ILE A 108 -2.99 -6.28 7.82
C ILE A 108 -3.31 -6.76 6.40
N TYR A 109 -4.04 -7.87 6.25
CA TYR A 109 -4.35 -8.45 4.96
C TYR A 109 -5.25 -7.55 4.10
N TYR A 110 -6.35 -7.05 4.66
CA TYR A 110 -7.34 -6.30 3.87
C TYR A 110 -6.94 -4.84 3.60
N THR A 111 -6.13 -4.24 4.48
CA THR A 111 -5.69 -2.85 4.31
C THR A 111 -4.37 -2.79 3.55
N LYS A 112 -3.27 -3.26 4.15
CA LYS A 112 -1.92 -3.05 3.60
C LYS A 112 -1.65 -3.87 2.33
N TYR A 113 -1.99 -5.16 2.34
CA TYR A 113 -1.71 -6.03 1.17
C TYR A 113 -2.59 -5.71 -0.04
N ARG A 114 -3.79 -5.14 0.16
CA ARG A 114 -4.66 -4.73 -0.93
C ARG A 114 -4.02 -3.60 -1.75
N TYR A 115 -3.60 -2.52 -1.12
CA TYR A 115 -2.93 -1.40 -1.79
C TYR A 115 -1.61 -1.84 -2.43
N LEU A 116 -0.83 -2.66 -1.72
CA LEU A 116 0.42 -3.20 -2.25
C LEU A 116 0.20 -4.04 -3.50
N ARG A 117 -0.82 -4.92 -3.53
CA ARG A 117 -1.16 -5.71 -4.72
C ARG A 117 -1.52 -4.81 -5.90
N TRP A 118 -2.30 -3.76 -5.70
CA TRP A 118 -2.63 -2.81 -6.76
C TRP A 118 -1.40 -2.05 -7.25
N SER A 119 -0.57 -1.57 -6.34
CA SER A 119 0.70 -0.89 -6.67
C SER A 119 1.58 -1.76 -7.59
N TYR A 120 1.76 -3.03 -7.26
CA TYR A 120 2.52 -3.96 -8.12
C TYR A 120 1.91 -4.14 -9.52
N ARG A 121 0.58 -4.20 -9.63
CA ARG A 121 -0.10 -4.32 -10.93
C ARG A 121 0.16 -3.09 -11.79
N PHE A 122 -0.01 -1.89 -11.23
CA PHE A 122 0.27 -0.64 -11.96
C PHE A 122 1.74 -0.49 -12.30
N PHE A 123 2.65 -0.86 -11.40
CA PHE A 123 4.08 -0.81 -11.63
C PHE A 123 4.48 -1.69 -12.82
N LEU A 124 4.05 -2.96 -12.83
CA LEU A 124 4.33 -3.88 -13.92
C LEU A 124 3.66 -3.45 -15.23
N SER A 125 2.37 -3.08 -15.19
CA SER A 125 1.65 -2.61 -16.37
C SER A 125 2.31 -1.38 -16.99
N GLY A 126 2.75 -0.42 -16.16
CA GLY A 126 3.49 0.76 -16.61
C GLY A 126 4.83 0.42 -17.22
N PHE A 127 5.60 -0.44 -16.55
CA PHE A 127 6.91 -0.86 -17.03
C PHE A 127 6.82 -1.54 -18.41
N PHE A 128 5.87 -2.46 -18.58
CA PHE A 128 5.68 -3.13 -19.87
C PHE A 128 5.09 -2.21 -20.93
N SER A 129 4.01 -1.47 -20.64
CA SER A 129 3.36 -0.60 -21.64
C SER A 129 4.22 0.58 -22.06
N GLY A 130 4.88 1.24 -21.11
CA GLY A 130 5.83 2.32 -21.41
C GLY A 130 7.04 1.79 -22.16
N GLY A 131 7.61 0.66 -21.72
CA GLY A 131 8.74 0.02 -22.38
C GLY A 131 8.44 -0.39 -23.83
N THR A 132 7.29 -1.00 -24.09
CA THR A 132 6.91 -1.38 -25.47
C THR A 132 6.71 -0.16 -26.35
N LEU A 133 6.06 0.90 -25.84
CA LEU A 133 5.86 2.13 -26.61
C LEU A 133 7.17 2.83 -26.96
N ILE A 134 8.13 2.88 -26.03
CA ILE A 134 9.48 3.39 -26.31
C ILE A 134 10.14 2.57 -27.42
N VAL A 135 10.05 1.24 -27.37
CA VAL A 135 10.58 0.36 -28.43
C VAL A 135 9.91 0.62 -29.79
N PHE A 136 8.60 0.83 -29.82
CA PHE A 136 7.88 1.16 -31.05
C PHE A 136 8.25 2.52 -31.63
N GLU A 137 8.51 3.53 -30.78
CA GLU A 137 9.03 4.83 -31.22
C GLU A 137 10.46 4.70 -31.78
N ILE A 138 11.32 3.87 -31.17
CA ILE A 138 12.67 3.58 -31.69
C ILE A 138 12.60 2.93 -33.09
N LEU A 139 11.63 2.04 -33.31
CA LEU A 139 11.41 1.37 -34.60
C LEU A 139 10.78 2.27 -35.67
N GLY A 140 10.41 3.52 -35.33
CA GLY A 140 9.78 4.48 -36.25
C GLY A 140 8.33 4.15 -36.60
N TRP A 141 7.67 3.28 -35.84
CA TRP A 141 6.27 2.88 -36.08
C TRP A 141 5.25 3.85 -35.50
N VAL A 142 5.65 4.66 -34.53
CA VAL A 142 4.82 5.70 -33.92
C VAL A 142 5.41 7.05 -34.31
N PRO A 143 4.62 7.98 -34.90
CA PRO A 143 5.12 9.32 -35.16
C PRO A 143 5.48 9.94 -33.82
N SER A 144 6.76 10.27 -33.64
CA SER A 144 7.19 11.06 -32.49
C SER A 144 6.42 12.37 -32.56
N LEU A 145 5.67 12.70 -31.50
CA LEU A 145 5.20 14.05 -31.27
C LEU A 145 6.44 14.92 -30.98
N ALA A 146 7.20 15.22 -32.02
CA ALA A 146 8.21 16.26 -32.01
C ALA A 146 7.45 17.59 -31.95
N LEU A 147 7.22 18.07 -30.73
CA LEU A 147 6.94 19.48 -30.46
C LEU A 147 8.23 20.28 -30.57
#